data_AF-A0A069EYH5-F1
#
_entry.id   AF-A0A069EYH5-F1
#
_cell.length_a   1.000
_cell.length_b   1.000
_cell.length_c   1.000
_cell.angle_alpha   90.00
_cell.angle_beta   90.00
_cell.angle_gamma   90.00
#
_symmetry.space_group_name_H-M   'P 1'
#
loop_
_entity.id
_entity.type
_entity.pdbx_description
1 polymer ?
#
loop_
_entity_poly.entity_id
_entity_poly.type
_entity_poly.pdbx_seq_one_letter_code
_entity_poly.pdbx_strand_id
1 'polypeptide(L)'
;MAKRPLTPRESELIATALFVIGTVPYNGHIDRLESLTLRDIADDYLSGKRTVADAIDALDQYIYVRRHRFKNVTPHNLWTLDDRTEQEALRYIVRRPELKKGQTLNKKNQPYQVGQEVEFKVDKHVDRGQFRIYIGKQNGFTFKAQSKDKEKLKAASGWITHMDLKDRLVFVNLTDFGRQAIDPELRESLESMSASLIGWFATATLPTEDEAKAAKQLIATLQRRDKPYWFTLTTAMNHPKPEHVKRWGAFINLLVKASTGDKTAIETLETQEDKYFKDAFLRAMRALHGNLGTT
;
A
#
# COMPACT_ATOMS: atom_id res chain seq x y z
N MET A 1 25.64 1.93 30.41
CA MET A 1 24.25 1.55 30.12
C MET A 1 24.26 0.46 29.05
N ALA A 2 23.64 -0.70 29.28
CA ALA A 2 23.60 -1.76 28.27
C ALA A 2 22.81 -1.25 27.05
N LYS A 3 23.47 -1.12 25.88
CA LYS A 3 22.79 -0.74 24.63
C LYS A 3 21.72 -1.79 24.33
N ARG A 4 20.47 -1.35 24.13
CA ARG A 4 19.36 -2.22 23.70
C ARG A 4 19.74 -2.91 22.39
N PRO A 5 19.41 -4.19 22.17
CA PRO A 5 19.67 -4.89 20.91
C PRO A 5 18.99 -4.19 19.73
N LEU A 6 19.62 -4.27 18.56
CA LEU A 6 19.10 -3.68 17.32
C LEU A 6 17.72 -4.25 16.98
N THR A 7 16.80 -3.40 16.54
CA THR A 7 15.55 -3.89 15.96
C THR A 7 15.80 -4.46 14.56
N PRO A 8 14.95 -5.41 14.10
CA PRO A 8 15.04 -5.95 12.74
C PRO A 8 15.17 -4.91 11.64
N ARG A 9 14.49 -3.76 11.82
CA ARG A 9 14.47 -2.70 10.83
C ARG A 9 15.71 -1.83 10.85
N GLU A 10 16.30 -1.62 12.03
CA GLU A 10 17.60 -0.95 12.17
C GLU A 10 18.71 -1.83 11.58
N SER A 11 18.66 -3.14 11.79
CA SER A 11 19.63 -4.07 11.17
C SER A 11 19.53 -4.08 9.63
N GLU A 12 18.33 -4.02 9.05
CA GLU A 12 18.16 -3.86 7.59
C GLU A 12 18.73 -2.55 7.08
N LEU A 13 18.48 -1.45 7.78
CA LEU A 13 18.98 -0.13 7.39
C LEU A 13 20.52 -0.09 7.39
N ILE A 14 21.14 -0.61 8.45
CA ILE A 14 22.60 -0.69 8.60
C ILE A 14 23.19 -1.58 7.49
N ALA A 15 22.62 -2.76 7.26
CA ALA A 15 23.11 -3.65 6.20
C ALA A 15 23.01 -2.99 4.82
N THR A 16 21.89 -2.33 4.50
CA THR A 16 21.75 -1.60 3.23
C THR A 16 22.77 -0.47 3.11
N ALA A 17 23.03 0.28 4.17
CA ALA A 17 24.03 1.33 4.17
C ALA A 17 25.42 0.79 3.84
N LEU A 18 25.83 -0.30 4.51
CA LEU A 18 27.11 -0.98 4.30
C LEU A 18 27.29 -1.48 2.85
N PHE A 19 26.21 -1.93 2.20
CA PHE A 19 26.24 -2.30 0.78
C PHE A 19 26.43 -1.10 -0.14
N VAL A 20 25.71 0.00 0.12
CA VAL A 20 25.77 1.22 -0.69
C VAL A 20 27.16 1.85 -0.65
N ILE A 21 27.84 1.83 0.50
CA ILE A 21 29.20 2.38 0.65
C ILE A 21 30.30 1.38 0.26
N GLY A 22 29.93 0.18 -0.21
CA GLY A 22 30.88 -0.83 -0.69
C GLY A 22 31.75 -1.48 0.40
N THR A 23 31.37 -1.36 1.68
CA THR A 23 32.14 -1.94 2.80
C THR A 23 31.90 -3.45 2.95
N VAL A 24 30.78 -3.97 2.43
CA VAL A 24 30.43 -5.39 2.51
C VAL A 24 30.03 -5.93 1.13
N PRO A 25 30.53 -7.11 0.70
CA PRO A 25 30.17 -7.71 -0.58
C PRO A 25 28.71 -8.19 -0.61
N TYR A 26 28.12 -8.17 -1.81
CA TYR A 26 26.70 -8.39 -2.09
C TYR A 26 26.11 -9.71 -1.56
N ASN A 27 26.85 -10.84 -1.66
CA ASN A 27 26.57 -12.20 -1.14
C ASN A 27 25.10 -12.58 -0.82
N GLY A 28 24.12 -12.24 -1.66
CA GLY A 28 22.70 -12.56 -1.46
C GLY A 28 22.07 -11.96 -0.19
N HIS A 29 22.68 -10.93 0.39
CA HIS A 29 22.20 -10.30 1.62
C HIS A 29 21.02 -9.34 1.39
N ILE A 30 20.96 -8.70 0.22
CA ILE A 30 19.86 -7.81 -0.16
C ILE A 30 18.56 -8.60 -0.36
N ASP A 31 18.65 -9.80 -0.91
CA ASP A 31 17.52 -10.74 -1.04
C ASP A 31 16.96 -11.16 0.33
N ARG A 32 17.65 -10.88 1.44
CA ARG A 32 17.22 -11.22 2.81
C ARG A 32 16.63 -10.02 3.57
N LEU A 33 16.66 -8.82 3.00
CA LEU A 33 16.05 -7.62 3.59
C LEU A 33 14.52 -7.74 3.51
N GLU A 34 13.74 -7.49 4.55
CA GLU A 34 12.26 -7.50 4.42
C GLU A 34 11.74 -6.21 3.78
N SER A 35 12.48 -5.11 3.93
CA SER A 35 12.15 -3.84 3.34
C SER A 35 12.18 -3.83 1.82
N LEU A 36 11.03 -3.69 1.16
CA LEU A 36 10.98 -3.36 -0.26
C LEU A 36 11.75 -2.07 -0.57
N THR A 37 11.53 -0.99 0.18
CA THR A 37 12.21 0.31 -0.07
C THR A 37 13.74 0.23 0.00
N LEU A 38 14.29 -0.33 1.08
CA LEU A 38 15.74 -0.57 1.19
C LEU A 38 16.29 -1.54 0.13
N ARG A 39 15.53 -2.56 -0.30
CA ARG A 39 15.93 -3.38 -1.46
C ARG A 39 15.99 -2.56 -2.73
N ASP A 40 14.95 -1.77 -3.01
CA ASP A 40 14.90 -0.93 -4.21
C ASP A 40 16.08 0.06 -4.25
N ILE A 41 16.42 0.66 -3.11
CA ILE A 41 17.60 1.54 -2.99
C ILE A 41 18.89 0.78 -3.30
N ALA A 42 19.06 -0.42 -2.73
CA ALA A 42 20.26 -1.22 -2.90
C ALA A 42 20.40 -1.78 -4.33
N ASP A 43 19.30 -2.27 -4.91
CA ASP A 43 19.23 -2.79 -6.28
C ASP A 43 19.50 -1.67 -7.30
N ASP A 44 18.92 -0.49 -7.12
CA ASP A 44 19.16 0.67 -8.00
C ASP A 44 20.64 1.09 -7.98
N TYR A 45 21.27 1.07 -6.80
CA TYR A 45 22.70 1.33 -6.67
C TYR A 45 23.55 0.24 -7.37
N LEU A 46 23.30 -1.03 -7.07
CA LEU A 46 24.08 -2.15 -7.63
C LEU A 46 23.92 -2.32 -9.13
N SER A 47 22.76 -1.96 -9.68
CA SER A 47 22.52 -1.95 -11.12
C SER A 47 23.09 -0.72 -11.82
N GLY A 48 23.75 0.19 -11.09
CA GLY A 48 24.35 1.41 -11.63
C GLY A 48 23.32 2.48 -12.02
N LYS A 49 22.03 2.29 -11.69
CA LYS A 49 20.98 3.30 -11.95
C LYS A 49 21.10 4.52 -11.04
N ARG A 50 21.73 4.36 -9.88
CA ARG A 50 22.01 5.44 -8.92
C ARG A 50 23.49 5.48 -8.61
N THR A 51 24.01 6.68 -8.45
CA THR A 51 25.33 6.89 -7.87
C THR A 51 25.32 6.58 -6.37
N VAL A 52 26.50 6.44 -5.77
CA VAL A 52 26.65 6.29 -4.31
C VAL A 52 25.97 7.46 -3.60
N ALA A 53 26.15 8.69 -4.09
CA ALA A 53 25.55 9.89 -3.51
C ALA A 53 24.01 9.83 -3.53
N ASP A 54 23.41 9.47 -4.67
CA ASP A 54 21.95 9.36 -4.80
C ASP A 54 21.37 8.25 -3.90
N ALA A 55 22.13 7.19 -3.68
CA ALA A 55 21.73 6.09 -2.80
C ALA A 55 21.81 6.49 -1.32
N ILE A 56 22.84 7.25 -0.93
CA ILE A 56 22.97 7.86 0.41
C ILE A 56 21.79 8.81 0.67
N ASP A 57 21.50 9.72 -0.25
CA ASP A 57 20.38 10.67 -0.11
C ASP A 57 19.04 9.94 0.03
N ALA A 58 18.86 8.85 -0.70
CA ALA A 58 17.66 8.02 -0.59
C ALA A 58 17.54 7.30 0.77
N LEU A 59 18.67 6.88 1.36
CA LEU A 59 18.71 6.32 2.71
C LEU A 59 18.41 7.39 3.77
N ASP A 60 18.97 8.58 3.63
CA ASP A 60 18.71 9.70 4.55
C ASP A 60 17.24 10.12 4.50
N GLN A 61 16.67 10.23 3.31
CA GLN A 61 15.24 10.49 3.15
C GLN A 61 14.38 9.38 3.77
N TYR A 62 14.79 8.12 3.60
CA TYR A 62 14.12 6.97 4.19
C TYR A 62 14.15 7.00 5.73
N ILE A 63 15.28 7.40 6.33
CA ILE A 63 15.43 7.59 7.77
C ILE A 63 14.57 8.76 8.25
N TYR A 64 14.63 9.90 7.55
CA TYR A 64 13.88 11.11 7.90
C TYR A 64 12.38 10.84 8.03
N VAL A 65 11.78 10.21 7.01
CA VAL A 65 10.34 9.86 6.98
C VAL A 65 9.97 8.86 8.08
N ARG A 66 10.91 8.05 8.55
CA ARG A 66 10.68 7.00 9.54
C ARG A 66 11.45 7.22 10.84
N ARG A 67 11.78 8.45 11.18
CA ARG A 67 12.57 8.84 12.37
C ARG A 67 12.13 8.15 13.67
N HIS A 68 10.82 7.95 13.85
CA HIS A 68 10.27 7.31 15.04
C HIS A 68 10.62 5.82 15.17
N ARG A 69 11.01 5.17 14.07
CA ARG A 69 11.44 3.76 14.01
C ARG A 69 12.96 3.58 14.14
N PHE A 70 13.74 4.64 13.92
CA PHE A 70 15.21 4.62 13.90
C PHE A 70 15.79 5.51 14.99
N LYS A 71 15.24 5.41 16.21
CA LYS A 71 15.60 6.31 17.31
C LYS A 71 17.09 6.23 17.71
N ASN A 72 17.74 5.10 17.43
CA ASN A 72 19.14 4.87 17.77
C ASN A 72 20.09 4.98 16.55
N VAL A 73 19.52 5.05 15.34
CA VAL A 73 20.26 5.12 14.08
C VAL A 73 19.85 6.41 13.38
N THR A 74 20.45 7.52 13.83
CA THR A 74 20.33 8.79 13.12
C THR A 74 21.21 8.77 11.88
N PRO A 75 20.93 9.60 10.85
CA PRO A 75 21.75 9.66 9.64
C PRO A 75 23.25 9.77 9.93
N HIS A 76 23.64 10.63 10.88
CA HIS A 76 25.04 10.80 11.27
C HIS A 76 25.66 9.59 11.98
N ASN A 77 24.85 8.82 12.71
CA ASN A 77 25.30 7.62 13.41
C ASN A 77 25.41 6.40 12.48
N LEU A 78 24.72 6.39 11.34
CA LEU A 78 24.76 5.30 10.36
C LEU A 78 26.15 5.16 9.72
N TRP A 79 26.87 6.27 9.58
CA TRP A 79 28.18 6.38 8.95
C TRP A 79 29.34 6.28 9.94
N THR A 80 29.04 6.18 11.24
CA THR A 80 30.01 6.13 12.35
C THR A 80 29.72 4.98 13.31
N LEU A 81 29.13 3.89 12.78
CA LEU A 81 28.80 2.70 13.57
C LEU A 81 30.09 2.03 14.07
N ASP A 82 30.02 1.46 15.27
CA ASP A 82 31.10 0.61 15.77
C ASP A 82 31.02 -0.78 15.10
N ASP A 83 32.18 -1.41 14.85
CA ASP A 83 32.29 -2.73 14.19
C ASP A 83 31.36 -3.78 14.80
N ARG A 84 31.10 -3.69 16.10
CA ARG A 84 30.21 -4.58 16.83
C ARG A 84 28.76 -4.44 16.36
N THR A 85 28.27 -3.22 16.18
CA THR A 85 26.90 -2.95 15.72
C THR A 85 26.72 -3.37 14.27
N GLU A 86 27.74 -3.16 13.42
CA GLU A 86 27.75 -3.63 12.04
C GLU A 86 27.68 -5.16 11.97
N GLN A 87 28.51 -5.85 12.75
CA GLN A 87 28.50 -7.31 12.82
C GLN A 87 27.18 -7.87 13.36
N GLU A 88 26.56 -7.22 14.34
CA GLU A 88 25.24 -7.60 14.86
C GLU A 88 24.16 -7.48 13.78
N ALA A 89 24.16 -6.37 13.03
CA ALA A 89 23.24 -6.16 11.91
C ALA A 89 23.43 -7.19 10.80
N LEU A 90 24.68 -7.47 10.40
CA LEU A 90 24.98 -8.46 9.37
C LEU A 90 24.61 -9.87 9.82
N ARG A 91 24.94 -10.27 11.06
CA ARG A 91 24.54 -11.58 11.62
C ARG A 91 23.03 -11.76 11.59
N TYR A 92 22.28 -10.69 11.84
CA TYR A 92 20.83 -10.72 11.75
C TYR A 92 20.33 -10.97 10.32
N ILE A 93 20.92 -10.30 9.32
CA ILE A 93 20.55 -10.48 7.91
C ILE A 93 20.96 -11.87 7.38
N VAL A 94 22.15 -12.35 7.71
CA VAL A 94 22.67 -13.67 7.28
C VAL A 94 21.80 -14.83 7.80
N ARG A 95 21.18 -14.69 8.98
CA ARG A 95 20.32 -15.75 9.54
C ARG A 95 18.93 -15.83 8.90
N ARG A 96 18.56 -14.87 8.05
CA ARG A 96 17.24 -14.84 7.42
C ARG A 96 17.20 -15.66 6.13
N PRO A 97 16.05 -16.25 5.79
CA PRO A 97 15.86 -16.89 4.50
C PRO A 97 15.91 -15.84 3.37
N GLU A 98 16.37 -16.28 2.20
CA GLU A 98 16.32 -15.48 0.98
C GLU A 98 14.86 -15.30 0.53
N LEU A 99 14.54 -14.08 0.11
CA LEU A 99 13.22 -13.68 -0.37
C LEU A 99 13.33 -13.38 -1.85
N LYS A 100 12.45 -13.96 -2.65
CA LYS A 100 12.35 -13.57 -4.07
C LYS A 100 11.94 -12.11 -4.19
N LYS A 101 12.26 -11.48 -5.32
CA LYS A 101 11.86 -10.10 -5.63
C LYS A 101 10.35 -9.92 -5.41
N GLY A 102 9.97 -8.95 -4.57
CA GLY A 102 8.57 -8.68 -4.18
C GLY A 102 8.03 -9.49 -3.01
N GLN A 103 8.73 -10.51 -2.49
CA GLN A 103 8.31 -11.25 -1.29
C GLN A 103 8.76 -10.53 -0.01
N THR A 104 7.87 -10.42 0.98
CA THR A 104 8.19 -9.91 2.33
C THR A 104 8.13 -11.04 3.36
N LEU A 105 9.03 -11.04 4.34
CA LEU A 105 9.10 -12.02 5.45
C LEU A 105 7.81 -12.08 6.27
N ASN A 106 7.02 -11.01 6.32
CA ASN A 106 5.66 -11.05 6.86
C ASN A 106 4.62 -11.51 5.83
N LYS A 107 4.54 -12.82 5.60
CA LYS A 107 3.23 -13.44 5.83
C LYS A 107 3.24 -13.82 7.31
N LYS A 108 2.79 -12.90 8.19
CA LYS A 108 2.14 -13.39 9.43
C LYS A 108 1.23 -14.53 8.98
N ASN A 109 1.20 -15.66 9.67
CA ASN A 109 0.15 -16.66 9.47
C ASN A 109 -1.19 -15.91 9.58
N GLN A 110 -1.68 -15.47 8.44
CA GLN A 110 -2.85 -14.65 8.29
C GLN A 110 -3.84 -15.65 7.75
N PRO A 111 -4.60 -16.32 8.64
CA PRO A 111 -5.49 -17.42 8.24
C PRO A 111 -6.59 -16.96 7.29
N TYR A 112 -6.70 -15.64 7.06
CA TYR A 112 -7.74 -14.99 6.32
C TYR A 112 -7.17 -13.96 5.34
N GLN A 113 -7.82 -13.79 4.19
CA GLN A 113 -7.47 -12.80 3.17
C GLN A 113 -8.65 -11.88 2.87
N VAL A 114 -8.38 -10.63 2.49
CA VAL A 114 -9.43 -9.71 2.03
C VAL A 114 -10.01 -10.28 0.73
N GLY A 115 -11.34 -10.31 0.60
CA GLY A 115 -12.06 -10.95 -0.50
C GLY A 115 -12.37 -12.43 -0.31
N GLN A 116 -11.81 -13.08 0.72
CA GLN A 116 -12.09 -14.48 1.01
C GLN A 116 -13.53 -14.64 1.53
N GLU A 117 -14.23 -15.66 1.02
CA GLU A 117 -15.50 -16.13 1.58
C GLU A 117 -15.26 -16.83 2.93
N VAL A 118 -16.08 -16.47 3.91
CA VAL A 118 -16.02 -17.02 5.26
C VAL A 118 -17.41 -17.25 5.81
N GLU A 119 -17.53 -18.31 6.60
CA GLU A 119 -18.67 -18.57 7.46
C GLU A 119 -18.19 -18.62 8.90
N PHE A 120 -18.91 -17.91 9.78
CA PHE A 120 -18.62 -17.92 11.21
C PHE A 120 -19.90 -18.08 12.03
N LYS A 121 -19.78 -18.78 13.16
CA LYS A 121 -20.86 -18.90 14.13
C LYS A 121 -21.09 -17.56 14.82
N VAL A 122 -22.35 -17.13 14.92
CA VAL A 122 -22.70 -15.89 15.60
C VAL A 122 -22.78 -16.16 17.11
N ASP A 123 -21.84 -15.61 17.86
CA ASP A 123 -21.82 -15.71 19.32
C ASP A 123 -22.75 -14.68 19.97
N LYS A 124 -22.82 -13.48 19.38
CA LYS A 124 -23.70 -12.39 19.83
C LYS A 124 -24.06 -11.46 18.69
N HIS A 125 -25.15 -10.72 18.85
CA HIS A 125 -25.50 -9.59 17.99
C HIS A 125 -25.69 -8.33 18.81
N VAL A 126 -25.47 -7.17 18.19
CA VAL A 126 -25.67 -5.85 18.78
C VAL A 126 -26.42 -4.99 17.76
N ASP A 127 -27.53 -4.40 18.19
CA ASP A 127 -28.27 -3.44 17.37
C ASP A 127 -27.65 -2.05 17.55
N ARG A 128 -27.25 -1.41 16.45
CA ARG A 128 -26.68 -0.05 16.40
C ARG A 128 -27.40 0.76 15.33
N GLY A 129 -28.35 1.59 15.78
CA GLY A 129 -29.19 2.40 14.88
C GLY A 129 -29.99 1.53 13.92
N GLN A 130 -29.81 1.76 12.62
CA GLN A 130 -30.49 1.00 11.56
C GLN A 130 -29.88 -0.38 11.27
N PHE A 131 -28.74 -0.72 11.89
CA PHE A 131 -28.01 -1.95 11.58
C PHE A 131 -27.96 -2.93 12.75
N ARG A 132 -27.91 -4.22 12.43
CA ARG A 132 -27.51 -5.29 13.35
C ARG A 132 -26.08 -5.71 13.05
N ILE A 133 -25.25 -5.79 14.09
CA ILE A 133 -23.86 -6.25 14.01
C ILE A 133 -23.79 -7.65 14.60
N TYR A 134 -23.50 -8.65 13.76
CA TYR A 134 -23.23 -10.02 14.15
C TYR A 134 -21.76 -10.17 14.50
N ILE A 135 -21.48 -10.79 15.63
CA ILE A 135 -20.13 -10.96 16.16
C ILE A 135 -19.91 -12.43 16.49
N GLY A 136 -18.80 -12.98 15.99
CA GLY A 136 -18.36 -14.33 16.32
C GLY A 136 -16.85 -14.42 16.46
N LYS A 137 -16.36 -15.48 17.10
CA LYS A 137 -14.93 -15.76 17.22
C LYS A 137 -14.55 -17.04 16.49
N GLN A 138 -13.49 -16.97 15.69
CA GLN A 138 -12.95 -18.11 14.96
C GLN A 138 -11.43 -17.99 14.83
N ASN A 139 -10.71 -19.07 15.11
CA ASN A 139 -9.23 -19.13 15.03
C ASN A 139 -8.50 -17.97 15.75
N GLY A 140 -9.06 -17.49 16.86
CA GLY A 140 -8.50 -16.38 17.64
C GLY A 140 -8.72 -14.98 17.05
N PHE A 141 -9.54 -14.85 16.00
CA PHE A 141 -10.02 -13.59 15.43
C PHE A 141 -11.48 -13.33 15.81
N THR A 142 -11.84 -12.04 15.92
CA THR A 142 -13.23 -11.62 16.10
C THR A 142 -13.80 -11.14 14.77
N PHE A 143 -14.80 -11.87 14.29
CA PHE A 143 -15.54 -11.56 13.08
C PHE A 143 -16.66 -10.57 13.41
N LYS A 144 -16.84 -9.57 12.56
CA LYS A 144 -17.90 -8.58 12.65
C LYS A 144 -18.55 -8.44 11.28
N ALA A 145 -19.83 -8.76 11.22
CA ALA A 145 -20.65 -8.56 10.03
C ALA A 145 -21.78 -7.59 10.34
N GLN A 146 -22.06 -6.66 9.44
CA GLN A 146 -23.11 -5.67 9.62
C GLN A 146 -24.21 -5.91 8.58
N SER A 147 -25.46 -6.02 9.02
CA SER A 147 -26.63 -6.10 8.15
C SER A 147 -27.65 -5.01 8.47
N LYS A 148 -28.38 -4.57 7.45
CA LYS A 148 -29.63 -3.81 7.65
C LYS A 148 -30.78 -4.75 8.03
N ASP A 149 -30.74 -5.98 7.52
CA ASP A 149 -31.72 -7.02 7.83
C ASP A 149 -31.45 -7.53 9.25
N LYS A 150 -32.38 -7.22 10.16
CA LYS A 150 -32.25 -7.53 11.59
C LYS A 150 -32.68 -8.95 11.91
N GLU A 151 -32.27 -9.91 11.09
CA GLU A 151 -32.59 -11.31 11.29
C GLU A 151 -31.81 -11.91 12.47
N LYS A 152 -32.33 -13.00 13.05
CA LYS A 152 -31.61 -13.77 14.07
C LYS A 152 -30.81 -14.87 13.37
N LEU A 153 -29.54 -14.59 13.12
CA LEU A 153 -28.62 -15.53 12.50
C LEU A 153 -27.89 -16.37 13.56
N LYS A 154 -27.85 -17.71 13.37
CA LYS A 154 -27.02 -18.62 14.17
C LYS A 154 -25.59 -18.73 13.62
N ALA A 155 -25.45 -18.62 12.31
CA ALA A 155 -24.20 -18.51 11.57
C ALA A 155 -24.37 -17.42 10.51
N ALA A 156 -23.27 -16.77 10.15
CA ALA A 156 -23.25 -15.72 9.15
C ALA A 156 -22.16 -16.03 8.12
N SER A 157 -22.54 -15.95 6.84
CA SER A 157 -21.66 -16.20 5.70
C SER A 157 -21.53 -14.92 4.87
N GLY A 158 -20.33 -14.69 4.35
CA GLY A 158 -20.04 -13.55 3.48
C GLY A 158 -18.55 -13.40 3.26
N TRP A 159 -18.13 -12.28 2.70
CA TRP A 159 -16.74 -12.07 2.30
C TRP A 159 -16.03 -11.03 3.16
N ILE A 160 -14.72 -11.21 3.33
CA ILE A 160 -13.88 -10.32 4.15
C ILE A 160 -13.63 -9.00 3.43
N THR A 161 -14.18 -7.92 3.98
CA THR A 161 -13.96 -6.54 3.48
C THR A 161 -12.66 -5.93 3.97
N HIS A 162 -12.28 -6.24 5.21
CA HIS A 162 -11.14 -5.62 5.89
C HIS A 162 -10.68 -6.47 7.06
N MET A 163 -9.40 -6.35 7.42
CA MET A 163 -8.84 -6.98 8.61
C MET A 163 -8.02 -5.97 9.40
N ASP A 164 -8.24 -5.93 10.71
CA ASP A 164 -7.35 -5.29 11.66
C ASP A 164 -6.50 -6.36 12.34
N LEU A 165 -5.24 -6.45 11.93
CA LEU A 165 -4.31 -7.45 12.46
C LEU A 165 -3.80 -7.14 13.86
N LYS A 166 -3.89 -5.88 14.31
CA LYS A 166 -3.48 -5.49 15.66
C LYS A 166 -4.50 -5.98 16.66
N ASP A 167 -5.77 -5.74 16.38
CA ASP A 167 -6.90 -6.07 17.25
C ASP A 167 -7.53 -7.44 16.92
N ARG A 168 -6.96 -8.15 15.93
CA ARG A 168 -7.46 -9.43 15.40
C ARG A 168 -8.94 -9.37 15.00
N LEU A 169 -9.33 -8.29 14.33
CA LEU A 169 -10.69 -8.10 13.83
C LEU A 169 -10.78 -8.46 12.35
N VAL A 170 -11.85 -9.16 11.99
CA VAL A 170 -12.21 -9.46 10.60
C VAL A 170 -13.57 -8.83 10.33
N PHE A 171 -13.66 -7.97 9.32
CA PHE A 171 -14.90 -7.32 8.92
C PHE A 171 -15.45 -8.05 7.70
N VAL A 172 -16.70 -8.51 7.81
CA VAL A 172 -17.37 -9.32 6.79
C VAL A 172 -18.57 -8.56 6.25
N ASN A 173 -18.77 -8.57 4.94
CA ASN A 173 -20.01 -8.13 4.31
C ASN A 173 -20.86 -9.37 3.99
N LEU A 174 -22.12 -9.36 4.39
CA LEU A 174 -23.07 -10.46 4.20
C LEU A 174 -23.76 -10.40 2.83
N THR A 175 -23.51 -9.34 2.07
CA THR A 175 -24.09 -9.10 0.75
C THR A 175 -23.00 -9.05 -0.29
N ASP A 176 -23.32 -9.38 -1.54
CA ASP A 176 -22.42 -9.20 -2.68
C ASP A 176 -22.23 -7.73 -3.09
N PHE A 177 -22.87 -6.81 -2.36
CA PHE A 177 -22.80 -5.39 -2.65
C PHE A 177 -21.36 -4.89 -2.60
N GLY A 178 -20.92 -4.25 -3.69
CA GLY A 178 -19.55 -3.79 -3.88
C GLY A 178 -18.63 -4.75 -4.64
N ARG A 179 -18.98 -6.05 -4.75
CA ARG A 179 -18.26 -7.06 -5.56
C ARG A 179 -18.86 -7.27 -6.96
N GLN A 180 -19.87 -6.49 -7.31
CA GLN A 180 -20.51 -6.52 -8.62
C GLN A 180 -19.47 -6.35 -9.74
N ALA A 181 -19.70 -7.02 -10.87
CA ALA A 181 -18.91 -6.81 -12.07
C ALA A 181 -19.09 -5.36 -12.55
N ILE A 182 -18.02 -4.75 -13.04
CA ILE A 182 -18.09 -3.39 -13.58
C ILE A 182 -18.81 -3.47 -14.93
N ASP A 183 -19.80 -2.60 -15.12
CA ASP A 183 -20.54 -2.52 -16.38
C ASP A 183 -19.60 -2.23 -17.56
N PRO A 184 -19.84 -2.80 -18.77
CA PRO A 184 -18.92 -2.66 -19.90
C PRO A 184 -18.59 -1.20 -20.26
N GLU A 185 -19.59 -0.32 -20.31
CA GLU A 185 -19.40 1.11 -20.62
C GLU A 185 -18.51 1.80 -19.58
N LEU A 186 -18.73 1.52 -18.29
CA LEU A 186 -17.91 2.07 -17.22
C LEU A 186 -16.49 1.50 -17.26
N ARG A 187 -16.34 0.23 -17.64
CA ARG A 187 -15.05 -0.43 -17.79
C ARG A 187 -14.22 0.22 -18.89
N GLU A 188 -14.79 0.45 -20.08
CA GLU A 188 -14.12 1.15 -21.18
C GLU A 188 -13.71 2.57 -20.78
N SER A 189 -14.60 3.30 -20.10
CA SER A 189 -14.30 4.63 -19.57
C SER A 189 -13.12 4.61 -18.58
N LEU A 190 -13.08 3.64 -17.67
CA LEU A 190 -11.99 3.47 -16.70
C LEU A 190 -10.68 3.07 -17.37
N GLU A 191 -10.75 2.26 -18.43
CA GLU A 191 -9.58 1.86 -19.20
C GLU A 191 -8.94 3.07 -19.91
N SER A 192 -9.72 3.85 -20.67
CA SER A 192 -9.26 5.08 -21.31
C SER A 192 -8.68 6.05 -20.30
N MET A 193 -9.41 6.30 -19.20
CA MET A 193 -8.97 7.19 -18.13
C MET A 193 -7.65 6.72 -17.51
N SER A 194 -7.50 5.42 -17.24
CA SER A 194 -6.27 4.88 -16.66
C SER A 194 -5.07 5.05 -17.59
N ALA A 195 -5.26 4.82 -18.90
CA ALA A 195 -4.23 4.99 -19.91
C ALA A 195 -3.78 6.47 -20.01
N SER A 196 -4.74 7.39 -20.08
CA SER A 196 -4.48 8.84 -20.16
C SER A 196 -3.82 9.39 -18.91
N LEU A 197 -4.20 8.93 -17.71
CA LEU A 197 -3.49 9.31 -16.48
C LEU A 197 -2.06 8.76 -16.43
N ILE A 198 -1.82 7.53 -16.89
CA ILE A 198 -0.46 6.99 -17.00
C ILE A 198 0.35 7.81 -18.02
N GLY A 199 -0.26 8.16 -19.16
CA GLY A 199 0.33 8.99 -20.21
C GLY A 199 0.71 10.37 -19.71
N TRP A 200 -0.18 11.05 -18.97
CA TRP A 200 0.10 12.37 -18.39
C TRP A 200 1.38 12.40 -17.56
N PHE A 201 1.62 11.39 -16.72
CA PHE A 201 2.86 11.34 -15.94
C PHE A 201 4.12 11.09 -16.77
N ALA A 202 3.98 10.59 -18.01
CA ALA A 202 5.09 10.34 -18.92
C ALA A 202 5.34 11.53 -19.87
N THR A 203 4.30 12.22 -20.33
CA THR A 203 4.37 13.22 -21.40
C THR A 203 3.88 14.61 -20.98
N ALA A 204 3.41 14.79 -19.74
CA ALA A 204 2.72 15.98 -19.24
C ALA A 204 1.46 16.39 -20.05
N THR A 205 0.97 15.53 -20.93
CA THR A 205 -0.26 15.77 -21.70
C THR A 205 -1.48 15.57 -20.81
N LEU A 206 -2.24 16.65 -20.56
CA LEU A 206 -3.41 16.59 -19.69
C LEU A 206 -4.46 15.59 -20.22
N PRO A 207 -5.14 14.83 -19.33
CA PRO A 207 -6.28 14.02 -19.72
C PRO A 207 -7.44 14.90 -20.20
N THR A 208 -8.35 14.32 -20.96
CA THR A 208 -9.59 14.99 -21.36
C THR A 208 -10.48 15.29 -20.15
N GLU A 209 -11.42 16.23 -20.29
CA GLU A 209 -12.36 16.57 -19.21
C GLU A 209 -13.18 15.34 -18.74
N ASP A 210 -13.60 14.48 -19.68
CA ASP A 210 -14.38 13.29 -19.37
C ASP A 210 -13.54 12.24 -18.62
N GLU A 211 -12.26 12.07 -18.97
CA GLU A 211 -11.34 11.20 -18.25
C GLU A 211 -11.02 11.73 -16.86
N ALA A 212 -10.85 13.04 -16.70
CA ALA A 212 -10.64 13.67 -15.41
C ALA A 212 -11.88 13.50 -14.49
N LYS A 213 -13.10 13.64 -15.06
CA LYS A 213 -14.35 13.37 -14.35
C LYS A 213 -14.49 11.89 -13.98
N ALA A 214 -14.14 10.97 -14.88
CA ALA A 214 -14.14 9.53 -14.61
C ALA A 214 -13.17 9.18 -13.47
N ALA A 215 -11.97 9.76 -13.46
CA ALA A 215 -11.01 9.62 -12.38
C ALA A 215 -11.58 10.13 -11.04
N LYS A 216 -12.29 11.26 -11.05
CA LYS A 216 -12.94 11.82 -9.86
C LYS A 216 -14.02 10.89 -9.32
N GLN A 217 -14.83 10.31 -10.21
CA GLN A 217 -15.85 9.33 -9.84
C GLN A 217 -15.23 8.05 -9.27
N LEU A 218 -14.16 7.55 -9.87
CA LEU A 218 -13.38 6.42 -9.36
C LEU A 218 -12.91 6.68 -7.92
N ILE A 219 -12.25 7.82 -7.67
CA ILE A 219 -11.79 8.17 -6.32
C ILE A 219 -12.95 8.28 -5.33
N ALA A 220 -14.07 8.90 -5.74
CA ALA A 220 -15.26 8.99 -4.90
C ALA A 220 -15.82 7.61 -4.52
N THR A 221 -15.81 6.66 -5.46
CA THR A 221 -16.18 5.25 -5.21
C THR A 221 -15.21 4.60 -4.24
N LEU A 222 -13.90 4.74 -4.42
CA LEU A 222 -12.89 4.14 -3.51
C LEU A 222 -12.97 4.69 -2.08
N GLN A 223 -13.36 5.96 -1.91
CA GLN A 223 -13.54 6.59 -0.60
C GLN A 223 -14.77 6.07 0.16
N ARG A 224 -15.74 5.47 -0.56
CA ARG A 224 -17.04 5.09 -0.04
C ARG A 224 -17.31 3.61 -0.21
N ARG A 225 -17.20 2.85 0.89
CA ARG A 225 -17.44 1.39 0.91
C ARG A 225 -18.88 1.00 0.60
N ASP A 226 -19.80 1.95 0.65
CA ASP A 226 -21.23 1.79 0.36
C ASP A 226 -21.56 2.05 -1.12
N LYS A 227 -20.57 2.09 -2.01
CA LYS A 227 -20.77 2.24 -3.45
C LYS A 227 -20.72 0.90 -4.19
N PRO A 228 -21.46 0.76 -5.30
CA PRO A 228 -21.31 -0.38 -6.19
C PRO A 228 -19.85 -0.43 -6.70
N TYR A 229 -19.38 -1.63 -7.01
CA TYR A 229 -18.03 -1.91 -7.53
C TYR A 229 -16.86 -1.56 -6.58
N TRP A 230 -17.09 -1.04 -5.37
CA TRP A 230 -16.02 -0.63 -4.46
C TRP A 230 -14.96 -1.74 -4.25
N PHE A 231 -15.40 -2.96 -4.01
CA PHE A 231 -14.50 -4.09 -3.78
C PHE A 231 -13.80 -4.51 -5.08
N THR A 232 -14.54 -4.57 -6.18
CA THR A 232 -14.01 -4.89 -7.51
C THR A 232 -12.91 -3.90 -7.92
N LEU A 233 -13.14 -2.60 -7.73
CA LEU A 233 -12.18 -1.53 -8.04
C LEU A 233 -10.99 -1.51 -7.09
N THR A 234 -11.22 -1.66 -5.78
CA THR A 234 -10.10 -1.72 -4.82
C THR A 234 -9.21 -2.93 -5.10
N THR A 235 -9.77 -4.06 -5.51
CA THR A 235 -9.01 -5.26 -5.89
C THR A 235 -8.25 -5.03 -7.21
N ALA A 236 -8.91 -4.49 -8.23
CA ALA A 236 -8.28 -4.16 -9.51
C ALA A 236 -7.11 -3.17 -9.35
N MET A 237 -7.16 -2.30 -8.34
CA MET A 237 -6.09 -1.34 -8.00
C MET A 237 -5.07 -1.86 -6.98
N ASN A 238 -5.07 -3.16 -6.67
CA ASN A 238 -4.19 -3.79 -5.69
C ASN A 238 -4.29 -3.19 -4.27
N HIS A 239 -5.53 -3.02 -3.79
CA HIS A 239 -5.89 -2.59 -2.45
C HIS A 239 -5.18 -1.30 -1.99
N PRO A 240 -5.45 -0.16 -2.65
CA PRO A 240 -4.82 1.10 -2.28
C PRO A 240 -5.16 1.50 -0.85
N LYS A 241 -4.18 2.07 -0.14
CA LYS A 241 -4.39 2.52 1.23
C LYS A 241 -5.37 3.70 1.28
N PRO A 242 -6.29 3.76 2.27
CA PRO A 242 -7.25 4.86 2.39
C PRO A 242 -6.61 6.26 2.47
N GLU A 243 -5.45 6.36 3.12
CA GLU A 243 -4.69 7.61 3.22
C GLU A 243 -4.21 8.12 1.85
N HIS A 244 -3.82 7.21 0.96
CA HIS A 244 -3.43 7.55 -0.40
C HIS A 244 -4.65 7.98 -1.22
N VAL A 245 -5.75 7.21 -1.16
CA VAL A 245 -7.00 7.54 -1.87
C VAL A 245 -7.56 8.91 -1.47
N LYS A 246 -7.48 9.27 -0.18
CA LYS A 246 -7.90 10.60 0.29
C LYS A 246 -7.06 11.71 -0.35
N ARG A 247 -5.75 11.52 -0.42
CA ARG A 247 -4.83 12.49 -1.04
C ARG A 247 -5.00 12.54 -2.57
N TRP A 248 -5.23 11.40 -3.24
CA TRP A 248 -5.52 11.33 -4.69
C TRP A 248 -6.73 12.19 -5.05
N GLY A 249 -7.72 12.29 -4.17
CA GLY A 249 -8.87 13.18 -4.39
C GLY A 249 -8.49 14.65 -4.60
N ALA A 250 -7.52 15.18 -3.85
CA ALA A 250 -7.08 16.57 -4.03
C ALA A 250 -6.39 16.76 -5.39
N PHE A 251 -5.52 15.82 -5.74
CA PHE A 251 -4.80 15.80 -7.01
C PHE A 251 -5.75 15.67 -8.22
N ILE A 252 -6.71 14.74 -8.18
CA ILE A 252 -7.70 14.58 -9.24
C ILE A 252 -8.61 15.82 -9.36
N ASN A 253 -8.96 16.48 -8.25
CA ASN A 253 -9.72 17.73 -8.33
C ASN A 253 -8.93 18.85 -9.03
N LEU A 254 -7.61 18.91 -8.85
CA LEU A 254 -6.76 19.84 -9.60
C LEU A 254 -6.70 19.45 -11.08
N LEU A 255 -6.58 18.16 -11.40
CA LEU A 255 -6.63 17.69 -12.79
C LEU A 255 -7.94 18.08 -13.49
N VAL A 256 -9.09 17.93 -12.84
CA VAL A 256 -10.39 18.35 -13.41
C VAL A 256 -10.40 19.83 -13.73
N LYS A 257 -9.86 20.68 -12.85
CA LYS A 257 -9.76 22.13 -13.11
C LYS A 257 -8.80 22.43 -14.25
N ALA A 258 -7.63 21.78 -14.26
CA ALA A 258 -6.63 21.93 -15.31
C ALA A 258 -7.17 21.49 -16.68
N SER A 259 -7.92 20.38 -16.75
CA SER A 259 -8.56 19.93 -17.99
C SER A 259 -9.61 20.90 -18.53
N THR A 260 -10.16 21.78 -17.68
CA THR A 260 -11.07 22.86 -18.08
C THR A 260 -10.36 24.18 -18.39
N GLY A 261 -9.02 24.21 -18.40
CA GLY A 261 -8.21 25.39 -18.74
C GLY A 261 -7.84 26.31 -17.57
N ASP A 262 -8.01 25.86 -16.32
CA ASP A 262 -7.58 26.64 -15.14
C ASP A 262 -6.05 26.69 -15.03
N LYS A 263 -5.47 27.85 -15.34
CA LYS A 263 -4.02 28.08 -15.32
C LYS A 263 -3.40 27.90 -13.92
N THR A 264 -4.11 28.30 -12.86
CA THR A 264 -3.61 28.15 -11.49
C THR A 264 -3.53 26.68 -11.08
N ALA A 265 -4.47 25.86 -11.55
CA ALA A 265 -4.44 24.42 -11.32
C ALA A 265 -3.29 23.74 -12.06
N ILE A 266 -2.99 24.16 -13.30
CA ILE A 266 -1.85 23.67 -14.10
C ILE A 266 -0.54 23.97 -13.36
N GLU A 267 -0.30 25.23 -12.99
CA GLU A 267 0.90 25.64 -12.24
C GLU A 267 1.04 24.90 -10.89
N THR A 268 -0.08 24.64 -10.21
CA THR A 268 -0.08 23.89 -8.94
C THR A 268 0.26 22.41 -9.15
N LEU A 269 -0.21 21.79 -10.25
CA LEU A 269 0.11 20.40 -10.59
C LEU A 269 1.59 20.22 -10.94
N GLU A 270 2.21 21.21 -11.58
CA GLU A 270 3.64 21.22 -11.92
C GLU A 270 4.53 21.39 -10.67
N THR A 271 4.03 22.08 -9.64
CA THR A 271 4.79 22.39 -8.42
C THR A 271 4.59 21.39 -7.28
N GLN A 272 3.44 20.70 -7.18
CA GLN A 272 3.18 19.67 -6.16
C GLN A 272 3.65 18.28 -6.60
N GLU A 273 4.96 18.06 -6.69
CA GLU A 273 5.52 16.72 -6.96
C GLU A 273 5.90 15.99 -5.65
N ASP A 274 4.92 15.43 -4.94
CA ASP A 274 5.21 14.39 -3.94
C ASP A 274 5.52 13.07 -4.67
N LYS A 275 6.80 12.80 -4.88
CA LYS A 275 7.33 11.61 -5.59
C LYS A 275 6.74 10.30 -5.07
N TYR A 276 6.57 10.15 -3.76
CA TYR A 276 6.03 8.91 -3.16
C TYR A 276 4.55 8.72 -3.44
N PHE A 277 3.81 9.83 -3.48
CA PHE A 277 2.39 9.84 -3.78
C PHE A 277 2.11 9.56 -5.27
N LYS A 278 2.94 10.12 -6.17
CA LYS A 278 2.97 9.84 -7.61
C LYS A 278 3.23 8.36 -7.90
N ASP A 279 4.26 7.77 -7.28
CA ASP A 279 4.61 6.35 -7.48
C ASP A 279 3.52 5.38 -6.97
N ALA A 280 2.85 5.73 -5.86
CA ALA A 280 1.74 4.93 -5.36
C ALA A 280 0.52 5.01 -6.29
N PHE A 281 0.23 6.20 -6.83
CA PHE A 281 -0.87 6.41 -7.76
C PHE A 281 -0.64 5.70 -9.09
N LEU A 282 0.55 5.86 -9.68
CA LEU A 282 0.94 5.21 -10.92
C LEU A 282 0.88 3.68 -10.85
N ARG A 283 1.33 3.09 -9.73
CA ARG A 283 1.20 1.64 -9.53
C ARG A 283 -0.26 1.20 -9.50
N ALA A 284 -1.14 1.97 -8.86
CA ALA A 284 -2.55 1.66 -8.78
C ALA A 284 -3.24 1.80 -10.15
N MET A 285 -2.89 2.83 -10.96
CA MET A 285 -3.39 3.01 -12.32
C MET A 285 -2.90 1.91 -13.27
N ARG A 286 -1.62 1.52 -13.19
CA ARG A 286 -1.09 0.40 -13.99
C ARG A 286 -1.74 -0.93 -13.62
N ALA A 287 -1.99 -1.18 -12.33
CA ALA A 287 -2.72 -2.37 -11.89
C ALA A 287 -4.16 -2.36 -12.41
N LEU A 288 -4.84 -1.21 -12.33
CA LEU A 288 -6.18 -1.05 -12.88
C LEU A 288 -6.19 -1.34 -14.39
N HIS A 289 -5.32 -0.68 -15.15
CA HIS A 289 -5.23 -0.85 -16.60
C HIS A 289 -4.91 -2.30 -17.00
N GLY A 290 -3.93 -2.91 -16.34
CA GLY A 290 -3.56 -4.32 -16.59
C GLY A 290 -4.69 -5.30 -16.27
N ASN A 291 -5.42 -5.09 -15.18
CA ASN A 291 -6.52 -5.96 -14.77
C ASN A 291 -7.80 -5.74 -15.60
N LEU A 292 -8.02 -4.53 -16.12
CA LEU A 292 -9.14 -4.22 -17.00
C LEU A 292 -8.89 -4.63 -18.46
N GLY A 293 -7.63 -4.75 -18.90
CA GLY A 293 -7.30 -5.16 -20.29
C GLY A 293 -7.24 -6.68 -20.54
N THR A 294 -7.29 -7.52 -19.50
CA THR A 294 -7.08 -8.99 -19.60
C THR A 294 -8.35 -9.85 -19.49
N THR A 295 -9.54 -9.30 -19.72
CA THR A 295 -10.81 -10.06 -19.75
C THR A 295 -11.71 -9.59 -20.88
#